data_AF-A0A9D0GYQ5-F1
#
_entry.id   AF-A0A9D0GYQ5-F1
#
_cell.length_a   1.000
_cell.length_b   1.000
_cell.length_c   1.000
_cell.angle_alpha   90.00
_cell.angle_beta   90.00
_cell.angle_gamma   90.00
#
_symmetry.space_group_name_H-M   'P 1'
#
loop_
_entity.id
_entity.type
_entity.pdbx_description
1 polymer ?
#
loop_
_entity_poly.entity_id
_entity_poly.type
_entity_poly.pdbx_seq_one_letter_code
_entity_poly.pdbx_strand_id
1 'polypeptide(L)' 'YLMKVPGTFIRIGIRNEEKGITAPLHSPVFDIDEDVLPVGASVLSYLAYKWVEEHS' A
#
# COMPACT_ATOMS: atom_id res chain seq x y z
N TYR A 1 15.05 -6.79 5.24
CA TYR A 1 15.97 -5.70 4.83
C TYR A 1 15.96 -4.53 5.81
N LEU A 2 14.81 -4.18 6.40
CA LEU A 2 14.69 -3.11 7.42
C LEU A 2 15.65 -3.25 8.63
N MET A 3 16.17 -4.45 8.91
CA MET A 3 17.21 -4.67 9.93
C MET A 3 18.63 -4.30 9.48
N LYS A 4 18.85 -4.00 8.19
CA LYS A 4 20.17 -3.73 7.59
C LYS A 4 20.36 -2.27 7.20
N VAL A 5 19.28 -1.58 6.81
CA VAL A 5 19.28 -0.15 6.47
C VAL A 5 17.97 0.49 6.94
N PRO A 6 17.91 1.83 7.13
CA PRO A 6 16.67 2.52 7.45
C PRO A 6 15.60 2.29 6.37
N GLY A 7 14.38 2.01 6.79
CA GLY A 7 13.25 1.87 5.89
C GLY A 7 11.95 1.68 6.65
N THR A 8 10.85 1.65 5.91
CA THR A 8 9.50 1.47 6.47
C THR A 8 8.71 0.45 5.66
N PHE A 9 7.69 -0.14 6.29
CA PHE A 9 6.70 -0.98 5.62
C PHE A 9 5.32 -0.40 5.91
N ILE A 10 4.54 -0.19 4.84
CA ILE A 10 3.20 0.38 4.92
C ILE A 10 2.16 -0.65 4.48
N ARG A 11 0.98 -0.60 5.09
CA ARG A 11 -0.20 -1.35 4.65
C ARG A 11 -1.24 -0.36 4.17
N ILE A 12 -1.89 -0.70 3.06
CA ILE A 12 -2.95 0.09 2.46
C ILE A 12 -4.22 -0.76 2.50
N GLY A 13 -5.31 -0.20 3.02
CA GLY A 13 -6.56 -0.92 3.22
C GLY A 13 -7.23 -1.23 1.89
N ILE A 14 -7.57 -2.51 1.68
CA ILE A 14 -8.20 -3.03 0.45
C ILE A 14 -9.65 -3.51 0.69
N ARG A 15 -10.12 -3.49 1.94
CA ARG A 15 -11.45 -3.99 2.33
C ARG A 15 -12.51 -2.98 1.91
N ASN A 16 -13.55 -3.45 1.24
CA ASN A 16 -14.72 -2.67 0.88
C ASN A 16 -16.00 -3.47 1.17
N GLU A 17 -16.78 -3.03 2.16
CA GLU A 17 -18.01 -3.73 2.57
C GLU A 17 -19.15 -3.54 1.57
N GLU A 18 -19.22 -2.39 0.89
CA GLU A 18 -20.25 -2.09 -0.12
C GLU A 18 -20.08 -2.98 -1.37
N LYS A 19 -18.84 -3.29 -1.74
CA LYS A 19 -18.49 -4.21 -2.84
C LYS A 19 -18.42 -5.69 -2.40
N GLY A 20 -18.64 -5.99 -1.12
CA GLY A 20 -18.53 -7.35 -0.57
C GLY A 20 -17.09 -7.88 -0.41
N ILE A 21 -16.08 -7.05 -0.63
CA ILE A 21 -14.65 -7.38 -0.57
C ILE A 21 -14.19 -7.36 0.89
N THR A 22 -14.41 -8.49 1.58
CA THR A 22 -14.19 -8.62 3.03
C THR A 22 -13.40 -9.86 3.43
N ALA A 23 -13.12 -10.75 2.48
CA ALA A 23 -12.38 -11.98 2.72
C ALA A 23 -10.93 -11.69 3.15
N PRO A 24 -10.37 -12.46 4.09
CA PRO A 24 -8.99 -12.27 4.52
C PRO A 24 -8.00 -12.74 3.45
N LEU A 25 -6.74 -12.27 3.57
CA LEU A 25 -5.63 -12.85 2.82
C LEU A 25 -5.58 -14.38 3.02
N HIS A 26 -5.22 -15.10 1.96
CA HIS A 26 -5.22 -16.58 1.88
C HIS A 26 -6.58 -17.27 1.84
N SER A 27 -7.69 -16.52 1.73
CA SER A 27 -9.00 -17.08 1.38
C SER A 27 -9.06 -17.49 -0.10
N PRO A 28 -9.76 -18.57 -0.49
CA PRO A 28 -9.98 -18.92 -1.92
C PRO A 28 -10.87 -17.91 -2.65
N VAL A 29 -11.57 -17.05 -1.92
CA VAL A 29 -12.42 -15.95 -2.45
C VAL A 29 -11.84 -14.59 -2.09
N PHE A 30 -10.52 -14.52 -1.85
CA PHE A 30 -9.85 -13.24 -1.64
C PHE A 30 -9.95 -12.37 -2.89
N ASP A 31 -10.25 -11.09 -2.66
CA ASP A 31 -10.30 -10.06 -3.70
C ASP A 31 -9.88 -8.72 -3.10
N ILE A 32 -9.64 -7.71 -3.94
CA ILE A 32 -9.20 -6.36 -3.52
C ILE A 32 -10.05 -5.27 -4.18
N ASP A 33 -10.26 -4.16 -3.48
CA ASP A 33 -10.80 -2.96 -4.11
C ASP A 33 -9.73 -2.23 -4.92
N GLU A 34 -9.78 -2.37 -6.25
CA GLU A 34 -8.78 -1.77 -7.16
C GLU A 34 -8.78 -0.23 -7.16
N ASP A 35 -9.82 0.42 -6.63
CA ASP A 35 -9.86 1.88 -6.47
C ASP A 35 -8.74 2.38 -5.55
N VAL A 36 -8.12 1.49 -4.76
CA VAL A 36 -6.98 1.82 -3.91
C VAL A 36 -5.63 1.79 -4.62
N LEU A 37 -5.53 1.22 -5.82
CA LEU A 37 -4.26 1.11 -6.55
C LEU A 37 -3.61 2.49 -6.82
N PRO A 38 -4.35 3.53 -7.26
CA PRO A 38 -3.80 4.88 -7.41
C PRO A 38 -3.33 5.48 -6.08
N VAL A 39 -3.99 5.15 -4.96
CA VAL A 39 -3.56 5.60 -3.63
C VAL A 39 -2.20 4.97 -3.28
N GLY A 40 -2.01 3.67 -3.53
CA GLY A 40 -0.72 3.03 -3.31
C GLY A 40 0.40 3.59 -4.18
N ALA A 41 0.14 3.81 -5.47
CA ALA A 41 1.12 4.40 -6.38
C ALA A 41 1.51 5.82 -5.97
N SER A 42 0.53 6.66 -5.61
CA SER A 42 0.78 8.04 -5.20
C SER A 42 1.56 8.13 -3.88
N VAL A 43 1.24 7.31 -2.88
CA VAL A 43 1.98 7.25 -1.61
C VAL A 43 3.46 6.90 -1.87
N LEU A 44 3.74 5.85 -2.64
CA LEU A 44 5.12 5.44 -2.92
C LEU A 44 5.88 6.50 -3.73
N SER A 45 5.25 7.07 -4.76
CA SER A 45 5.85 8.12 -5.59
C SER A 45 6.15 9.38 -4.78
N TYR A 46 5.21 9.81 -3.94
CA TYR A 46 5.37 11.00 -3.11
C TYR A 46 6.46 10.81 -2.07
N LEU A 47 6.51 9.67 -1.39
CA LEU A 47 7.56 9.39 -0.41
C LEU A 47 8.96 9.38 -1.05
N ALA A 48 9.08 8.79 -2.25
CA ALA A 48 10.33 8.80 -2.98
C ALA A 48 10.74 10.23 -3.40
N TYR A 49 9.81 11.01 -3.96
CA TYR A 49 10.03 12.40 -4.33
C TYR A 49 10.48 13.24 -3.13
N LYS A 50 9.74 13.19 -2.02
CA LYS A 50 10.05 13.94 -0.80
C LYS A 50 11.42 13.58 -0.24
N TRP A 51 11.76 12.29 -0.23
CA TRP A 51 13.08 11.87 0.24
C TRP A 51 14.19 12.45 -0.63
N VAL A 52 14.05 12.41 -1.96
CA VAL A 52 15.04 12.99 -2.88
C VAL A 52 15.13 14.50 -2.70
N GLU A 53 14.00 15.21 -2.58
CA GLU A 53 13.94 16.66 -2.38
C GLU A 53 14.66 17.10 -1.10
N GLU A 54 14.51 16.36 -0.01
CA GLU A 54 15.15 16.66 1.28
C GLU A 54 16.65 16.31 1.33
N HIS A 55 17.14 15.53 0.36
CA HIS A 55 18.51 15.04 0.30
C HIS A 55 19.23 15.40 -1.01
N SER A 56 18.71 16.39 -1.74
CA SER A 56 19.37 17.05 -2.88
C SER A 56 20.03 18.34 -2.44
#